data_AF-A0A955QMU7-F1
#
_entry.id   AF-A0A955QMU7-F1
#
_cell.length_a   1.000
_cell.length_b   1.000
_cell.length_c   1.000
_cell.angle_alpha   90.00
_cell.angle_beta   90.00
_cell.angle_gamma   90.00
#
_symmetry.space_group_name_H-M   'P 1'
#
loop_
_entity.id
_entity.type
_entity.pdbx_description
1 polymer ?
#
loop_
_entity_poly.entity_id
_entity_poly.type
_entity_poly.pdbx_seq_one_letter_code
_entity_poly.pdbx_strand_id
1 'polypeptide(L)'
;KGIEQLAKEGTIQILRSMDGLEFFVAAVGKLQFDVLEFRLQSEYRVKTIVDMLPYESSAWLVGDVETFKPPSDALVVKDSQDRAVVLFRSAWSKNFARERNPQHDFKDMG
;
A
#
# COMPACT_ATOMS: atom_id res chain seq x y z
N LYS A 1 14.97 9.67 -0.17
CA LYS A 1 15.09 10.97 0.52
C LYS A 1 13.81 11.82 0.42
N GLY A 2 13.40 12.33 -0.76
CA GLY A 2 12.19 13.16 -0.87
C GLY A 2 10.89 12.43 -0.52
N ILE A 3 10.63 11.27 -1.13
CA ILE A 3 9.42 10.46 -0.85
C ILE A 3 9.35 10.04 0.63
N GLU A 4 10.46 9.61 1.22
CA GLU A 4 10.54 9.22 2.63
C GLU A 4 10.23 10.39 3.59
N GLN A 5 10.61 11.61 3.23
CA GLN A 5 10.27 12.80 4.00
C GLN A 5 8.77 13.10 3.91
N LEU A 6 8.20 13.02 2.71
CA LEU A 6 6.76 13.24 2.48
C LEU A 6 5.89 12.18 3.19
N ALA A 7 6.37 10.94 3.26
CA ALA A 7 5.70 9.89 4.02
C ALA A 7 5.69 10.15 5.54
N LYS A 8 6.71 10.82 6.09
CA LYS A 8 6.73 11.21 7.51
C LYS A 8 5.69 12.27 7.86
N GLU A 9 5.23 13.03 6.86
CA GLU A 9 4.16 14.01 7.03
C GLU A 9 2.76 13.35 7.06
N GLY A 10 2.68 12.01 6.98
CA GLY A 10 1.46 11.23 7.19
C GLY A 10 0.43 11.31 6.06
N THR A 11 0.79 11.99 4.96
CA THR A 11 -0.12 12.25 3.84
C THR A 11 -0.14 11.09 2.83
N ILE A 12 0.96 10.34 2.78
CA ILE A 12 1.15 9.16 1.93
C ILE A 12 1.81 8.04 2.75
N GLN A 13 1.62 6.80 2.32
CA GLN A 13 2.34 5.64 2.83
C GLN A 13 3.22 5.05 1.74
N ILE A 14 4.44 4.68 2.12
CA ILE A 14 5.36 3.95 1.25
C ILE A 14 5.21 2.47 1.57
N LEU A 15 4.93 1.69 0.54
CA LEU A 15 4.88 0.24 0.61
C LEU A 15 5.97 -0.34 -0.29
N ARG A 16 6.37 -1.57 0.00
CA ARG A 16 7.41 -2.31 -0.71
C ARG A 16 6.93 -3.70 -1.07
N SER A 17 7.33 -4.22 -2.21
CA SER A 17 7.12 -5.64 -2.53
C SER A 17 7.76 -6.54 -1.45
N MET A 18 7.32 -7.78 -1.37
CA MET A 18 7.84 -8.72 -0.35
C MET A 18 9.35 -8.97 -0.45
N ASP A 19 9.90 -8.91 -1.67
CA ASP A 19 11.33 -8.98 -1.98
C ASP A 19 12.07 -7.63 -1.84
N GLY A 20 11.34 -6.52 -1.66
CA GLY A 20 11.89 -5.19 -1.47
C GLY A 20 12.40 -4.50 -2.75
N LEU A 21 12.20 -5.08 -3.92
CA LEU A 21 12.69 -4.54 -5.19
C LEU A 21 11.79 -3.43 -5.76
N GLU A 22 10.48 -3.50 -5.50
CA GLU A 22 9.49 -2.54 -5.99
C GLU A 22 8.94 -1.68 -4.85
N PHE A 23 8.66 -0.41 -5.16
CA PHE A 23 8.05 0.54 -4.23
C PHE A 23 6.69 0.98 -4.75
N PHE A 24 5.74 1.09 -3.84
CA PHE A 24 4.39 1.57 -4.09
C PHE A 24 4.09 2.75 -3.17
N VAL A 25 3.23 3.65 -3.63
CA VAL A 25 2.71 4.74 -2.82
C VAL A 25 1.21 4.53 -2.64
N ALA A 26 0.75 4.57 -1.39
CA ALA A 26 -0.66 4.50 -1.05
C ALA A 26 -1.11 5.81 -0.40
N ALA A 27 -2.31 6.27 -0.72
CA ALA A 27 -2.92 7.47 -0.13
C ALA A 27 -4.44 7.35 -0.07
N VAL A 28 -5.06 8.09 0.84
CA VAL A 28 -6.53 8.06 1.06
C VAL A 28 -7.31 8.67 -0.11
N GLY A 29 -6.71 9.54 -0.92
CA GLY A 29 -7.40 10.19 -2.02
C GLY A 29 -6.47 10.63 -3.15
N LYS A 30 -7.04 10.77 -4.34
CA LYS A 30 -6.31 11.06 -5.58
C LYS A 30 -5.42 12.31 -5.49
N LEU A 31 -5.93 13.36 -4.83
CA LEU A 31 -5.23 14.64 -4.66
C LEU A 31 -3.83 14.47 -4.02
N GLN A 32 -3.65 13.47 -3.16
CA GLN A 32 -2.36 13.26 -2.50
C GLN A 32 -1.27 12.78 -3.46
N PHE A 33 -1.65 12.10 -4.54
CA PHE A 33 -0.70 11.76 -5.62
C PHE A 33 -0.30 13.01 -6.40
N ASP A 34 -1.26 13.87 -6.73
CA ASP A 34 -0.97 15.13 -7.44
C ASP A 34 -0.06 16.05 -6.61
N VAL A 35 -0.33 16.15 -5.30
CA VAL A 35 0.51 16.90 -4.33
C VAL A 35 1.91 16.29 -4.23
N LEU A 36 2.02 14.96 -4.20
CA LEU A 36 3.31 14.25 -4.17
C LEU A 36 4.13 14.56 -5.42
N GLU A 37 3.57 14.42 -6.62
CA GLU A 37 4.26 14.72 -7.88
C GLU A 37 4.73 16.17 -7.93
N PHE A 38 3.85 17.11 -7.56
CA PHE A 38 4.19 18.54 -7.51
C PHE A 38 5.35 18.83 -6.55
N ARG A 39 5.34 18.23 -5.35
CA ARG A 39 6.41 18.44 -4.35
C ARG A 39 7.73 17.79 -4.76
N LEU A 40 7.70 16.59 -5.33
CA LEU A 40 8.92 15.94 -5.84
C LEU A 40 9.58 16.76 -6.95
N GLN A 41 8.76 17.33 -7.84
CA GLN A 41 9.27 18.20 -8.90
C GLN A 41 9.78 19.54 -8.35
N SER A 42 9.05 20.20 -7.46
CA SER A 42 9.39 21.54 -6.96
C SER A 42 10.52 21.55 -5.93
N GLU A 43 10.51 20.63 -4.97
CA GLU A 43 11.51 20.56 -3.88
C GLU A 43 12.78 19.81 -4.30
N TYR A 44 12.65 18.74 -5.09
CA TYR A 44 13.76 17.83 -5.40
C TYR A 44 14.17 17.80 -6.88
N ARG A 45 13.45 18.53 -7.75
CA ARG A 45 13.66 18.50 -9.22
C ARG A 45 13.60 17.10 -9.83
N VAL A 46 12.85 16.19 -9.19
CA VAL A 46 12.66 14.82 -9.66
C VAL A 46 11.40 14.77 -10.52
N LYS A 47 11.55 14.43 -11.79
CA LYS A 47 10.42 14.12 -12.67
C LYS A 47 9.95 12.70 -12.38
N THR A 48 8.77 12.57 -11.79
CA THR A 48 8.18 11.28 -11.42
C THR A 48 7.08 10.91 -12.43
N ILE A 49 6.91 9.63 -12.71
CA ILE A 49 5.74 9.10 -13.41
C ILE A 49 5.01 8.26 -12.37
N VAL A 50 3.80 8.68 -11.99
CA VAL A 50 2.94 7.90 -11.11
C VAL A 50 1.98 7.06 -11.93
N ASP A 51 2.21 5.74 -11.91
CA ASP A 51 1.27 4.78 -12.48
C ASP A 51 0.22 4.38 -11.43
N MET A 52 -1.03 4.73 -11.72
CA MET A 52 -2.15 4.39 -10.83
C MET A 52 -2.47 2.90 -10.92
N LEU A 53 -2.31 2.19 -9.81
CA LEU A 53 -2.65 0.78 -9.70
C LEU A 53 -4.13 0.59 -9.33
N PRO A 54 -4.77 -0.51 -9.76
CA PRO A 54 -6.20 -0.72 -9.60
C PRO A 54 -6.59 -1.22 -8.19
N TYR A 55 -5.89 -0.77 -7.13
CA TYR A 55 -6.17 -1.16 -5.75
C TYR A 55 -6.97 -0.07 -5.04
N GLU A 56 -8.12 -0.44 -4.49
CA GLU A 56 -9.08 0.48 -3.87
C GLU A 56 -9.08 0.39 -2.35
N SER A 57 -8.55 -0.71 -1.80
CA SER A 57 -8.51 -0.92 -0.34
C SER A 57 -7.18 -1.52 0.07
N SER A 58 -6.72 -1.16 1.27
CA SER A 58 -5.56 -1.75 1.91
C SER A 58 -5.87 -2.11 3.36
N ALA A 59 -5.18 -3.12 3.89
CA ALA A 59 -5.27 -3.48 5.30
C ALA A 59 -3.96 -4.13 5.77
N TRP A 60 -3.59 -3.91 7.02
CA TRP A 60 -2.57 -4.73 7.66
C TRP A 60 -3.08 -6.15 7.83
N LEU A 61 -2.27 -7.11 7.40
CA LEU A 61 -2.50 -8.53 7.63
C LEU A 61 -2.06 -8.88 9.06
N VAL A 62 -2.99 -9.39 9.85
CA VAL A 62 -2.73 -9.91 11.19
C VAL A 62 -2.76 -11.43 11.12
N GLY A 63 -1.65 -12.07 11.49
CA GLY A 63 -1.46 -13.52 11.39
C GLY A 63 -0.16 -13.86 10.67
N ASP A 64 0.08 -15.16 10.48
CA ASP A 64 1.28 -15.65 9.79
C ASP A 64 1.15 -15.47 8.26
N VAL A 65 2.03 -14.66 7.68
CA VAL A 65 2.03 -14.33 6.25
C VAL A 65 2.27 -15.56 5.38
N GLU A 66 3.05 -16.54 5.85
CA GLU A 66 3.39 -17.73 5.06
C GLU A 66 2.19 -18.65 4.83
N THR A 67 1.21 -18.61 5.73
CA THR A 67 -0.02 -19.40 5.65
C THR A 67 -1.18 -18.67 4.98
N PHE A 68 -1.02 -17.37 4.72
CA PHE A 68 -2.05 -16.55 4.10
C PHE A 68 -2.21 -16.90 2.62
N LYS A 69 -3.46 -17.10 2.19
CA LYS A 69 -3.82 -17.36 0.79
C LYS A 69 -4.51 -16.13 0.20
N PRO A 70 -3.76 -15.21 -0.42
CA PRO A 70 -4.34 -14.02 -1.03
C PRO A 70 -5.29 -14.41 -2.18
N PRO A 71 -6.40 -13.69 -2.37
CA PRO A 71 -7.15 -13.70 -3.61
C PRO A 71 -6.27 -13.37 -4.82
N SER A 72 -6.64 -13.84 -6.02
CA SER A 72 -5.87 -13.58 -7.25
C SER A 72 -5.78 -12.10 -7.64
N ASP A 73 -6.69 -11.29 -7.13
CA ASP A 73 -6.75 -9.84 -7.33
C ASP A 73 -6.23 -9.05 -6.12
N ALA A 74 -5.48 -9.70 -5.23
CA ALA A 74 -4.83 -9.05 -4.11
C ALA A 74 -3.30 -9.09 -4.27
N LEU A 75 -2.62 -8.09 -3.70
CA LEU A 75 -1.17 -8.03 -3.65
C LEU A 75 -0.70 -7.89 -2.21
N VAL A 76 0.24 -8.73 -1.80
CA VAL A 76 0.88 -8.64 -0.48
C VAL A 76 2.15 -7.81 -0.61
N VAL A 77 2.23 -6.77 0.20
CA VAL A 77 3.34 -5.81 0.28
C VAL A 77 3.72 -5.59 1.74
N LYS A 78 4.75 -4.79 1.99
CA LYS A 78 5.22 -4.43 3.32
C LYS A 78 5.15 -2.92 3.50
N ASP A 79 4.80 -2.46 4.69
CA ASP A 79 4.95 -1.05 5.04
C ASP A 79 6.40 -0.69 5.45
N SER A 80 6.59 0.55 5.91
CA SER A 80 7.89 1.05 6.39
C SER A 80 8.40 0.38 7.66
N GLN A 81 7.54 -0.36 8.38
CA GLN A 81 7.88 -1.13 9.58
C GLN A 81 7.95 -2.64 9.28
N ASP A 82 8.07 -3.02 8.01
CA ASP A 82 8.10 -4.41 7.53
C ASP A 82 6.85 -5.24 7.90
N ARG A 83 5.74 -4.58 8.21
CA ARG A 83 4.45 -5.26 8.47
C ARG A 83 3.78 -5.58 7.15
N ALA A 84 3.23 -6.79 7.04
CA ALA A 84 2.48 -7.19 5.86
C ALA A 84 1.20 -6.37 5.69
N VAL A 85 1.01 -5.88 4.48
CA VAL A 85 -0.15 -5.12 4.02
C VAL A 85 -0.70 -5.84 2.80
N VAL A 86 -2.02 -5.97 2.74
CA VAL A 86 -2.69 -6.53 1.56
C VAL A 86 -3.41 -5.40 0.85
N LEU A 87 -3.10 -5.24 -0.44
CA LEU A 87 -3.80 -4.37 -1.37
C LEU A 87 -4.88 -5.17 -2.07
N PHE A 88 -6.11 -4.67 -2.03
CA PHE A 88 -7.29 -5.30 -2.62
C PHE A 88 -7.85 -4.42 -3.74
N ARG A 89 -8.23 -5.04 -4.85
CA ARG A 89 -8.94 -4.32 -5.93
C ARG A 89 -10.33 -3.85 -5.54
N SER A 90 -10.94 -4.43 -4.49
CA SER A 90 -12.27 -4.04 -4.04
C SER A 90 -12.51 -4.41 -2.58
N ALA A 91 -13.52 -3.80 -1.95
CA ALA A 91 -14.00 -4.19 -0.62
C ALA A 91 -14.53 -5.64 -0.58
N TRP A 92 -15.10 -6.13 -1.67
CA TRP A 92 -15.55 -7.51 -1.78
C TRP A 92 -14.38 -8.49 -1.69
N SER A 93 -13.27 -8.20 -2.38
CA SER A 93 -12.07 -9.03 -2.37
C SER A 93 -11.47 -9.14 -0.96
N LYS A 94 -11.52 -8.06 -0.17
CA LYS A 94 -11.14 -8.05 1.25
C LYS A 94 -12.02 -8.96 2.10
N ASN A 95 -13.34 -8.90 1.91
CA ASN A 95 -14.27 -9.76 2.64
C ASN A 95 -14.10 -11.24 2.27
N PHE A 96 -13.95 -11.52 0.98
CA PHE A 96 -13.68 -12.87 0.48
C PHE A 96 -12.36 -13.44 1.04
N ALA A 97 -11.32 -12.61 1.13
CA ALA A 97 -10.06 -13.01 1.76
C ALA A 97 -10.26 -13.41 3.24
N ARG A 98 -11.11 -12.67 3.97
CA ARG A 98 -11.43 -12.96 5.39
C ARG A 98 -12.16 -14.28 5.56
N GLU A 99 -13.11 -14.59 4.69
CA GLU A 99 -13.83 -15.87 4.72
C GLU A 99 -12.92 -17.06 4.41
N ARG A 100 -11.98 -16.90 3.48
CA ARG A 100 -11.05 -17.97 3.09
C ARG A 100 -9.87 -18.19 4.04
N ASN A 101 -9.55 -17.19 4.84
CA ASN A 101 -8.40 -17.20 5.75
C ASN A 101 -8.87 -16.93 7.19
N PRO A 102 -9.58 -17.88 7.84
CA PRO A 102 -10.18 -17.65 9.15
C PRO A 102 -9.16 -17.50 10.30
N GLN A 103 -7.88 -17.82 10.06
CA GLN A 103 -6.79 -17.65 11.01
C GLN A 103 -6.13 -16.27 10.89
N HIS A 104 -6.59 -15.44 9.96
CA HIS A 104 -6.03 -14.12 9.67
C HIS A 104 -7.10 -13.04 9.89
N ASP A 105 -6.64 -11.85 10.24
CA ASP A 105 -7.49 -10.67 10.33
C ASP A 105 -6.92 -9.51 9.52
N PHE A 106 -7.78 -8.56 9.18
CA PHE A 106 -7.44 -7.39 8.37
C PHE A 106 -7.76 -6.13 9.14
N LYS A 107 -6.71 -5.44 9.59
CA LYS A 107 -6.84 -4.17 10.30
C LYS A 107 -6.72 -2.99 9.34
N ASP A 108 -7.66 -2.06 9.43
CA ASP A 108 -7.63 -0.86 8.61
C ASP A 108 -6.38 -0.02 8.89
N MET A 109 -5.78 0.46 7.80
CA MET A 109 -4.65 1.36 7.83
C MET A 109 -5.23 2.76 8.00
N GLY A 110 -5.10 3.30 9.21
CA GLY A 110 -5.55 4.66 9.56
C GLY A 110 -4.80 5.74 8.80
#